data_AF-A0A0F9DAK6-F1
#
_entry.id   AF-A0A0F9DAK6-F1
#
_cell.length_a   1.000
_cell.length_b   1.000
_cell.length_c   1.000
_cell.angle_alpha   90.00
_cell.angle_beta   90.00
_cell.angle_gamma   90.00
#
_symmetry.space_group_name_H-M   'P 1'
#
loop_
_entity.id
_entity.type
_entity.pdbx_description
1 polymer ?
#
loop_
_entity_poly.entity_id
_entity_poly.type
_entity_poly.pdbx_seq_one_letter_code
_entity_poly.pdbx_strand_id
1 'polypeptide(L)'
;LMCLGCHDGQTALDSFGGVTGSTVMTGSEVIGTDLTDDHPVGVDYGTSTRLAPVGSIWGSHPGIPVGFGGLPLYGTDNKIECTTCHTPHSNTNGDFLRISNDGSAMCIACHWQH
;
A
#
# COMPACT_ATOMS: atom_id res chain seq x y z
N LEU A 1 -9.32 4.73 -4.15
CA LEU A 1 -8.73 3.49 -3.62
C LEU A 1 -9.16 2.32 -4.51
N MET A 2 -8.30 1.88 -5.44
CA MET A 2 -8.65 0.89 -6.47
C MET A 2 -8.73 -0.55 -5.92
N CYS A 3 -8.04 -0.83 -4.81
CA CYS A 3 -7.88 -2.17 -4.26
C CYS A 3 -9.21 -2.78 -3.79
N LEU A 4 -10.05 -1.98 -3.15
CA LEU A 4 -11.37 -2.41 -2.68
C LEU A 4 -12.31 -2.79 -3.83
N GLY A 5 -12.11 -2.25 -5.03
CA GLY A 5 -12.89 -2.69 -6.20
C GLY A 5 -12.65 -4.15 -6.61
N CYS A 6 -11.62 -4.80 -6.04
CA CYS A 6 -11.42 -6.23 -6.17
C CYS A 6 -11.67 -6.94 -4.83
N HIS A 7 -11.13 -6.41 -3.73
CA HIS A 7 -11.08 -7.09 -2.43
C HIS A 7 -12.30 -6.87 -1.51
N ASP A 8 -13.28 -6.06 -1.91
CA ASP A 8 -14.51 -5.83 -1.12
C ASP A 8 -15.46 -7.03 -1.10
N GLY A 9 -15.25 -8.02 -1.97
CA GLY A 9 -16.12 -9.20 -2.10
C GLY A 9 -17.52 -8.89 -2.64
N GLN A 10 -17.75 -7.68 -3.15
CA GLN A 10 -19.03 -7.20 -3.68
C GLN A 10 -18.90 -6.72 -5.12
N THR A 11 -17.79 -6.04 -5.45
CA THR A 11 -17.50 -5.55 -6.78
C THR A 11 -16.96 -6.70 -7.63
N ALA A 12 -17.64 -6.96 -8.75
CA ALA A 12 -17.25 -8.01 -9.68
C ALA A 12 -16.09 -7.56 -10.58
N LEU A 13 -15.01 -8.36 -10.60
CA LEU A 13 -13.75 -8.14 -11.32
C LEU A 13 -13.96 -7.99 -12.84
N ASP A 14 -14.94 -8.71 -13.38
CA ASP A 14 -15.33 -8.68 -14.79
C ASP A 14 -16.22 -7.48 -15.15
N SER A 15 -16.56 -6.62 -14.18
CA SER A 15 -17.33 -5.40 -14.44
C SER A 15 -16.50 -4.22 -14.96
N PHE A 16 -15.17 -4.28 -14.89
CA PHE A 16 -14.27 -3.18 -15.28
C PHE A 16 -14.19 -2.90 -16.81
N GLY A 17 -15.06 -3.50 -17.62
CA GLY A 17 -15.16 -3.29 -19.08
C GLY A 17 -16.48 -2.72 -19.58
N GLY A 18 -17.37 -2.23 -18.70
CA GLY A 18 -18.70 -1.72 -19.08
C GLY A 18 -19.73 -2.82 -19.33
N VAL A 19 -19.44 -4.04 -18.89
CA VAL A 19 -20.33 -5.21 -18.93
C VAL A 19 -20.73 -5.54 -17.50
N THR A 20 -21.95 -6.01 -17.26
CA THR A 20 -22.34 -6.49 -15.93
C THR A 20 -21.62 -7.80 -15.65
N GLY A 21 -20.64 -7.76 -14.74
CA GLY A 21 -19.88 -8.92 -14.29
C GLY A 21 -20.52 -9.65 -13.10
N SER A 22 -20.10 -10.89 -12.84
CA SER A 22 -20.55 -11.69 -11.70
C SER A 22 -19.40 -12.27 -10.88
N THR A 23 -18.16 -12.07 -11.30
CA THR A 23 -16.99 -12.72 -10.68
C THR A 23 -16.44 -11.83 -9.58
N VAL A 24 -16.78 -12.12 -8.33
CA VAL A 24 -16.23 -11.42 -7.16
C VAL A 24 -15.05 -12.19 -6.57
N MET A 25 -14.18 -11.50 -5.83
CA MET A 25 -13.19 -12.19 -4.99
C MET A 25 -13.94 -13.01 -3.93
N THR A 26 -13.41 -14.19 -3.61
CA THR A 26 -13.95 -15.10 -2.59
C THR A 26 -12.79 -15.69 -1.81
N GLY A 27 -13.05 -16.23 -0.62
CA GLY A 27 -12.00 -16.86 0.21
C GLY A 27 -11.32 -15.87 1.16
N SER A 28 -10.10 -16.21 1.59
CA SER A 28 -9.26 -15.44 2.52
C SER A 28 -8.77 -14.12 1.95
N GLU A 29 -8.95 -13.90 0.66
CA GLU A 29 -8.48 -12.74 -0.08
C GLU A 29 -9.52 -11.60 -0.08
N VAL A 30 -10.73 -11.85 0.45
CA VAL A 30 -11.76 -10.82 0.65
C VAL A 30 -11.47 -10.07 1.94
N ILE A 31 -11.12 -8.80 1.79
CA ILE A 31 -10.89 -7.87 2.89
C ILE A 31 -12.22 -7.28 3.37
N GLY A 32 -13.16 -7.06 2.43
CA GLY A 32 -14.44 -6.43 2.71
C GLY A 32 -14.36 -4.90 2.63
N THR A 33 -15.31 -4.23 3.27
CA THR A 33 -15.46 -2.76 3.21
C THR A 33 -15.04 -2.05 4.50
N ASP A 34 -14.75 -2.81 5.54
CA ASP A 34 -14.27 -2.32 6.83
C ASP A 34 -12.78 -2.68 6.94
N LEU A 35 -11.96 -1.66 7.20
CA LEU A 35 -10.50 -1.78 7.28
C LEU A 35 -10.01 -1.51 8.72
N THR A 36 -10.91 -1.54 9.71
CA THR A 36 -10.56 -1.21 11.11
C THR A 36 -9.67 -2.24 11.78
N ASP A 37 -9.65 -3.48 11.28
CA ASP A 37 -8.77 -4.57 11.70
C ASP A 37 -7.54 -4.75 10.78
N ASP A 38 -7.52 -4.07 9.64
CA ASP A 38 -6.37 -4.03 8.75
C ASP A 38 -5.29 -3.06 9.24
N HIS A 39 -4.04 -3.51 9.12
CA HIS A 39 -2.84 -2.71 9.38
C HIS A 39 -2.88 -1.40 8.58
N PRO A 40 -2.25 -0.32 9.08
CA PRO A 40 -2.73 1.05 8.86
C PRO A 40 -2.82 1.43 7.38
N VAL A 41 -4.04 1.44 6.83
CA VAL A 41 -4.39 2.02 5.53
C VAL A 41 -5.13 3.33 5.76
N GLY A 42 -4.73 4.41 5.08
CA GLY A 42 -5.31 5.75 5.20
C GLY A 42 -4.81 6.56 6.41
N VAL A 43 -3.88 6.02 7.18
CA VAL A 43 -3.26 6.72 8.33
C VAL A 43 -2.24 7.74 7.83
N ASP A 44 -2.28 8.94 8.40
CA ASP A 44 -1.21 9.93 8.22
C ASP A 44 0.09 9.40 8.80
N TYR A 45 1.11 9.24 7.97
CA TYR A 45 2.47 9.12 8.47
C TYR A 45 3.03 10.49 8.92
N GLY A 46 2.23 11.55 8.73
CA GLY A 46 2.44 12.91 9.22
C GLY A 46 3.26 13.78 8.28
N THR A 47 3.20 15.09 8.52
CA THR A 47 4.21 16.05 8.03
C THR A 47 5.47 15.89 8.87
N SER A 48 6.15 14.75 8.75
CA SER A 48 7.42 14.55 9.45
C SER A 48 8.39 15.62 8.97
N THR A 49 8.58 16.66 9.77
CA THR A 49 9.64 17.67 9.65
C THR A 49 11.02 17.08 9.86
N ARG A 50 11.12 15.75 10.06
CA ARG A 50 12.31 14.96 9.78
C ARG A 50 12.40 14.54 8.31
N LEU A 51 11.95 15.43 7.42
CA LEU A 51 12.40 15.45 6.04
C LEU A 51 13.91 15.35 6.09
N ALA A 52 14.45 14.28 5.49
CA ALA A 52 15.85 14.29 5.10
C ALA A 52 16.14 15.66 4.47
N PRO A 53 17.20 16.36 4.90
CA PRO A 53 17.48 17.70 4.40
C PRO A 53 17.46 17.67 2.89
N VAL A 54 16.74 18.64 2.31
CA VAL A 54 16.61 18.87 0.87
C VAL A 54 18.01 18.83 0.26
N GLY A 55 18.32 17.76 -0.49
CA GLY A 55 19.67 17.45 -0.97
C GLY A 55 20.23 16.09 -0.56
N SER A 56 19.55 15.33 0.31
CA SER A 56 19.86 13.93 0.55
C SER A 56 19.25 13.10 -0.58
N ILE A 57 20.12 12.61 -1.45
CA ILE A 57 19.82 11.84 -2.67
C ILE A 57 18.81 10.75 -2.34
N TRP A 58 17.58 10.82 -2.86
CA TRP A 58 16.67 9.72 -3.24
C TRP A 58 15.27 10.29 -3.59
N GLY A 59 15.04 10.47 -4.90
CA GLY A 59 13.73 10.44 -5.58
C GLY A 59 12.75 11.58 -5.36
N SER A 60 12.67 12.51 -6.33
CA SER A 60 11.54 13.43 -6.52
C SER A 60 10.60 13.01 -7.66
N HIS A 61 9.31 12.86 -7.36
CA HIS A 61 8.19 13.00 -8.28
C HIS A 61 7.15 13.77 -7.47
N PRO A 62 6.51 14.80 -8.03
CA PRO A 62 5.12 15.10 -7.69
C PRO A 62 4.25 13.87 -8.04
N GLY A 63 4.44 12.76 -7.29
CA GLY A 63 4.05 11.38 -7.60
C GLY A 63 5.08 10.26 -7.25
N ILE A 64 6.03 10.53 -6.33
CA ILE A 64 6.81 9.57 -5.50
C ILE A 64 7.78 8.58 -6.21
N PRO A 65 9.13 8.77 -6.17
CA PRO A 65 10.10 7.84 -6.75
C PRO A 65 10.91 7.00 -5.76
N VAL A 66 10.90 7.24 -4.45
CA VAL A 66 11.42 6.28 -3.44
C VAL A 66 11.05 6.80 -2.06
N GLY A 67 10.15 6.12 -1.35
CA GLY A 67 10.01 6.34 0.09
C GLY A 67 11.00 5.49 0.89
N PHE A 68 10.83 5.50 2.21
CA PHE A 68 11.70 4.82 3.17
C PHE A 68 11.94 3.36 2.78
N GLY A 69 13.18 3.00 2.42
CA GLY A 69 13.55 1.62 2.09
C GLY A 69 12.82 1.00 0.88
N GLY A 70 12.28 1.81 -0.04
CA GLY A 70 11.53 1.32 -1.21
C GLY A 70 10.01 1.27 -1.03
N LEU A 71 9.48 1.85 0.05
CA LEU A 71 8.04 1.89 0.36
C LEU A 71 7.44 3.26 0.04
N PRO A 72 6.53 3.38 -0.95
CA PRO A 72 5.93 4.66 -1.33
C PRO A 72 4.88 5.14 -0.31
N LEU A 73 4.81 6.45 -0.08
CA LEU A 73 3.69 7.11 0.63
C LEU A 73 2.84 7.88 -0.39
N TYR A 74 1.57 8.12 -0.09
CA TYR A 74 0.61 8.66 -1.07
C TYR A 74 -0.03 9.97 -0.62
N GLY A 75 -0.43 10.80 -1.60
CA GLY A 75 -1.07 12.09 -1.34
C GLY A 75 -0.13 13.17 -0.82
N THR A 76 -0.67 14.38 -0.61
CA THR A 76 0.09 15.52 -0.05
C THR A 76 0.40 15.37 1.44
N ASP A 77 -0.35 14.49 2.11
CA ASP A 77 -0.26 14.28 3.56
C ASP A 77 0.59 13.05 3.93
N ASN A 78 1.26 12.44 2.96
CA ASN A 78 2.10 11.25 3.14
C ASN A 78 1.37 10.09 3.83
N LYS A 79 0.22 9.69 3.29
CA LYS A 79 -0.59 8.58 3.78
C LYS A 79 0.08 7.24 3.49
N ILE A 80 -0.08 6.30 4.42
CA ILE A 80 0.17 4.87 4.18
C ILE A 80 -1.06 4.30 3.48
N GLU A 81 -0.85 3.60 2.37
CA GLU A 81 -1.89 2.94 1.59
C GLU A 81 -1.52 1.47 1.36
N CYS A 82 -2.46 0.64 0.87
CA CYS A 82 -2.19 -0.77 0.57
C CYS A 82 -0.93 -0.94 -0.29
N THR A 83 -0.76 -0.05 -1.28
CA THR A 83 0.36 -0.08 -2.21
C THR A 83 1.67 0.47 -1.64
N THR A 84 1.70 0.93 -0.38
CA THR A 84 2.93 1.22 0.35
C THR A 84 3.70 -0.07 0.62
N CYS A 85 2.98 -1.11 1.07
CA CYS A 85 3.58 -2.41 1.41
C CYS A 85 3.41 -3.44 0.29
N HIS A 86 2.29 -3.40 -0.44
CA HIS A 86 1.94 -4.41 -1.44
C HIS A 86 2.14 -3.93 -2.89
N THR A 87 2.46 -4.87 -3.77
CA THR A 87 2.49 -4.70 -5.22
C THR A 87 1.55 -5.72 -5.85
N PRO A 88 0.41 -5.28 -6.44
CA PRO A 88 -0.53 -6.22 -7.05
C PRO A 88 0.17 -7.04 -8.14
N HIS A 89 -0.26 -8.29 -8.30
CA HIS A 89 0.22 -9.22 -9.32
C HIS A 89 1.71 -9.61 -9.26
N SER A 90 2.42 -9.24 -8.19
CA SER A 90 3.81 -9.63 -7.97
C SER A 90 3.94 -10.23 -6.58
N ASN A 91 4.16 -11.55 -6.50
CA ASN A 91 4.29 -12.27 -5.24
C ASN A 91 5.74 -12.68 -4.91
N THR A 92 6.73 -11.93 -5.41
CA THR A 92 8.15 -12.29 -5.27
C THR A 92 8.60 -12.46 -3.81
N ASN A 93 8.06 -11.66 -2.88
CA ASN A 93 8.43 -11.69 -1.46
C ASN A 93 7.39 -12.40 -0.56
N GLY A 94 6.39 -13.07 -1.15
CA GLY A 94 5.20 -13.52 -0.40
C GLY A 94 4.25 -12.36 -0.09
N ASP A 95 2.96 -12.68 0.14
CA ASP A 95 1.86 -11.76 0.44
C ASP A 95 1.83 -10.49 -0.43
N PHE A 96 2.30 -10.59 -1.67
CA PHE A 96 2.45 -9.46 -2.59
C PHE A 96 3.33 -8.31 -2.06
N LEU A 97 4.24 -8.57 -1.14
CA LEU A 97 5.05 -7.53 -0.51
C LEU A 97 6.08 -6.92 -1.48
N ARG A 98 6.28 -5.60 -1.40
CA ARG A 98 7.28 -4.87 -2.19
C ARG A 98 8.72 -5.20 -1.83
N ILE A 99 8.96 -5.47 -0.55
CA ILE A 99 10.25 -5.90 0.00
C ILE A 99 10.02 -7.08 0.96
N SER A 100 11.04 -7.88 1.22
CA SER A 100 10.97 -8.92 2.26
C SER A 100 10.67 -8.29 3.62
N ASN A 101 9.82 -8.95 4.41
CA ASN A 101 9.57 -8.58 5.80
C ASN A 101 10.40 -9.40 6.80
N ASP A 102 11.47 -10.06 6.34
CA ASP A 102 12.40 -10.78 7.21
C ASP A 102 12.92 -9.85 8.31
N GLY A 103 12.83 -10.30 9.57
CA GLY A 103 13.24 -9.49 10.71
C GLY A 103 12.47 -8.17 10.86
N SER A 104 11.22 -8.12 10.38
CA SER A 104 10.38 -6.91 10.38
C SER A 104 10.96 -5.75 9.56
N ALA A 105 11.79 -6.06 8.55
CA ALA A 105 12.46 -5.07 7.69
C ALA A 105 11.50 -4.03 7.09
N MET A 106 10.27 -4.43 6.77
CA MET A 106 9.21 -3.54 6.28
C MET A 106 8.81 -2.50 7.33
N CYS A 107 8.56 -2.93 8.56
CA CYS A 107 8.10 -2.07 9.64
C CYS A 107 9.21 -1.12 10.08
N ILE A 108 10.43 -1.64 10.23
CA ILE A 108 11.57 -0.84 10.70
C ILE A 108 12.04 0.15 9.65
N ALA A 109 11.75 -0.02 8.36
CA ALA A 109 12.03 0.99 7.33
C ALA A 109 11.51 2.39 7.73
N CYS A 110 10.40 2.42 8.48
CA CYS A 110 9.77 3.61 9.01
C CYS A 110 10.00 3.76 10.53
N HIS A 111 9.94 2.67 11.29
CA HIS A 111 10.03 2.63 12.75
C HIS A 111 11.44 2.28 13.26
N TRP A 112 12.48 2.98 12.78
CA TRP A 112 13.88 2.63 13.04
C TRP A 112 14.36 2.68 14.50
N GLN A 113 13.58 3.16 15.46
CA GLN A 113 13.99 3.21 16.87
C GLN A 113 12.84 2.96 17.85
N HIS A 114 12.76 1.72 18.34
CA HIS A 114 12.36 1.38 19.71
C HIS A 114 13.43 0.46 20.30
#